data_AF-A0A6M1ZCF6-F1
#
_entry.id   AF-A0A6M1ZCF6-F1
#
_cell.length_a   1.000
_cell.length_b   1.000
_cell.length_c   1.000
_cell.angle_alpha   90.00
_cell.angle_beta   90.00
_cell.angle_gamma   90.00
#
_symmetry.space_group_name_H-M   'P 1'
#
loop_
_entity.id
_entity.type
_entity.pdbx_description
1 polymer ?
#
loop_
_entity_poly.entity_id
_entity_poly.type
_entity_poly.pdbx_seq_one_letter_code
_entity_poly.pdbx_strand_id
1 'polypeptide(L)'
;IYSANRYQSYDLGFVNYEDVKKVAKVLELLNFQKEGKYFSNPECEFIIEFVAPPVSVGDEPIHKFEYHETPLGAIKMLTPTDSVKDRLASFYHWDDNQALDQPLAIYKEQDINLREIKRWSEKEGYSQKFDFFLKRVP
;
A
#
# COMPACT_ATOMS: atom_id res chain seq x y z
N ILE A 1 -10.54 2.48 -0.07
CA ILE A 1 -10.76 1.09 0.43
C ILE A 1 -10.71 1.04 1.95
N TYR A 2 -9.58 0.77 2.61
CA TYR A 2 -9.55 0.52 4.07
C TYR A 2 -9.85 1.72 4.97
N SER A 3 -9.71 2.94 4.46
CA SER A 3 -10.05 4.17 5.17
C SER A 3 -11.48 4.66 4.94
N ALA A 4 -12.37 3.81 4.39
CA ALA A 4 -13.72 4.19 3.96
C ALA A 4 -13.72 5.40 3.00
N ASN A 5 -12.78 5.42 2.05
CA ASN A 5 -12.57 6.47 1.06
C ASN A 5 -12.23 7.86 1.61
N ARG A 6 -11.85 7.96 2.90
CA ARG A 6 -11.33 9.23 3.47
C ARG A 6 -10.00 9.67 2.86
N TYR A 7 -9.24 8.71 2.32
CA TYR A 7 -7.98 8.96 1.62
C TYR A 7 -8.05 8.28 0.26
N GLN A 8 -7.73 9.05 -0.78
CA GLN A 8 -7.66 8.60 -2.16
C GLN A 8 -6.33 9.04 -2.76
N SER A 9 -5.65 8.10 -3.41
CA SER A 9 -4.50 8.36 -4.27
C SER A 9 -4.95 8.42 -5.73
N TYR A 10 -4.17 9.10 -6.57
CA TYR A 10 -4.32 9.07 -8.03
C TYR A 10 -3.39 8.05 -8.69
N ASP A 11 -2.60 7.33 -7.89
CA ASP A 11 -1.75 6.23 -8.31
C ASP A 11 -2.28 4.87 -7.79
N LEU A 12 -2.11 3.85 -8.63
CA LEU A 12 -2.34 2.45 -8.35
C LEU A 12 -1.01 1.69 -8.40
N GLY A 13 -0.47 1.34 -7.23
CA GLY A 13 0.75 0.55 -7.10
C GLY A 13 0.48 -0.95 -7.10
N PHE A 14 1.17 -1.69 -7.98
CA PHE A 14 1.09 -3.14 -8.06
C PHE A 14 2.47 -3.77 -7.94
N VAL A 15 2.56 -4.95 -7.32
CA VAL A 15 3.74 -5.79 -7.41
C VAL A 15 3.51 -6.82 -8.51
N ASN A 16 4.45 -6.93 -9.44
CA ASN A 16 4.31 -7.81 -10.59
C ASN A 16 5.47 -8.80 -10.70
N TYR A 17 5.14 -10.09 -10.81
CA TYR A 17 6.10 -11.19 -10.98
C TYR A 17 6.38 -11.54 -12.45
N GLU A 18 5.60 -11.00 -13.40
CA GLU A 18 5.81 -11.19 -14.83
C GLU A 18 6.84 -10.20 -15.41
N ASP A 19 7.31 -10.49 -16.62
CA ASP A 19 8.14 -9.54 -17.37
C ASP A 19 7.35 -8.25 -17.64
N VAL A 20 7.91 -7.10 -17.22
CA VAL A 20 7.33 -5.77 -17.41
C VAL A 20 7.01 -5.48 -18.88
N LYS A 21 7.72 -6.09 -19.84
CA LYS A 21 7.43 -5.95 -21.28
C LYS A 21 6.10 -6.62 -21.64
N LYS A 22 5.75 -7.74 -21.01
CA LYS A 22 4.45 -8.39 -21.24
C LYS A 22 3.33 -7.55 -20.63
N VAL A 23 3.54 -7.03 -19.42
CA VAL A 23 2.58 -6.13 -18.77
C VAL A 23 2.33 -4.89 -19.60
N ALA A 24 3.40 -4.25 -20.11
CA ALA A 24 3.28 -3.08 -20.98
C ALA A 24 2.42 -3.38 -22.21
N LYS A 25 2.64 -4.51 -22.90
CA LYS A 25 1.83 -4.91 -24.06
C LYS A 25 0.35 -5.08 -23.73
N VAL A 26 0.02 -5.61 -22.54
CA VAL A 26 -1.39 -5.78 -22.11
C VAL A 26 -2.01 -4.42 -21.80
N LEU A 27 -1.26 -3.53 -21.13
CA LEU A 27 -1.72 -2.19 -20.80
C LEU A 27 -1.91 -1.31 -22.05
N GLU A 28 -1.06 -1.46 -23.07
CA GLU A 28 -1.24 -0.81 -24.37
C GLU A 28 -2.58 -1.17 -25.03
N LEU A 29 -3.07 -2.41 -24.87
CA LEU A 29 -4.40 -2.82 -25.36
C LEU A 29 -5.54 -2.09 -24.63
N LEU A 30 -5.29 -1.58 -23.43
CA LEU A 30 -6.20 -0.77 -22.63
C LEU A 30 -5.94 0.73 -22.78
N ASN A 31 -5.18 1.13 -23.80
CA ASN A 31 -4.79 2.51 -24.10
C ASN A 31 -3.93 3.18 -23.01
N PHE A 32 -3.25 2.37 -22.17
CA PHE A 32 -2.22 2.88 -21.26
C PHE A 32 -0.87 2.95 -21.98
N GLN A 33 -0.14 4.04 -21.78
CA GLN A 33 1.18 4.28 -22.34
C GLN A 33 2.21 4.35 -21.23
N LYS A 34 3.41 3.82 -21.48
CA LYS A 34 4.50 3.85 -20.51
C LYS A 34 5.19 5.21 -20.51
N GLU A 35 5.23 5.84 -19.35
CA GLU A 35 5.90 7.12 -19.09
C GLU A 35 6.92 6.94 -17.95
N GLY A 36 8.17 6.64 -18.30
CA GLY A 36 9.21 6.36 -17.33
C GLY A 36 8.89 5.10 -16.48
N LYS A 37 8.53 5.32 -15.21
CA LYS A 37 8.22 4.27 -14.23
C LYS A 37 6.72 3.97 -14.09
N TYR A 38 5.85 4.82 -14.64
CA TYR A 38 4.40 4.69 -14.54
C TYR A 38 3.76 4.45 -15.92
N PHE A 39 2.50 4.08 -15.90
CA PHE A 39 1.63 3.96 -17.07
C PHE A 39 0.45 4.91 -16.90
N SER A 40 0.13 5.69 -17.93
CA SER A 40 -0.93 6.69 -17.95
C SER A 40 -1.90 6.40 -19.10
N ASN A 41 -3.16 6.81 -18.95
CA ASN A 41 -4.14 6.81 -20.04
C ASN A 41 -4.93 8.13 -19.96
N PRO A 42 -5.03 8.93 -21.03
CA PRO A 42 -5.76 10.21 -21.01
C PRO A 42 -7.24 10.11 -20.60
N GLU A 43 -7.85 8.93 -20.74
CA GLU A 43 -9.25 8.64 -20.36
C GLU A 43 -9.37 8.04 -18.95
N CYS A 44 -8.26 7.87 -18.24
CA CYS A 44 -8.22 7.31 -16.88
C CYS A 44 -7.44 8.25 -15.94
N GLU A 45 -8.11 8.71 -14.88
CA GLU A 45 -7.50 9.61 -13.90
C GLU A 45 -6.38 8.94 -13.07
N PHE A 46 -6.35 7.61 -13.05
CA PHE A 46 -5.36 6.85 -12.29
C PHE A 46 -4.13 6.50 -13.14
N ILE A 47 -2.94 6.73 -12.58
CA ILE A 47 -1.69 6.18 -13.09
C ILE A 47 -1.40 4.83 -12.46
N ILE A 48 -0.69 3.95 -13.18
CA ILE A 48 -0.32 2.62 -12.71
C ILE A 48 1.19 2.55 -12.53
N GLU A 49 1.65 2.13 -11.36
CA GLU A 49 3.06 1.86 -11.07
C GLU A 49 3.28 0.38 -10.75
N PHE A 50 4.36 -0.20 -11.28
CA PHE A 50 4.76 -1.57 -10.95
C PHE A 50 6.07 -1.59 -10.17
N VAL A 51 6.04 -2.29 -9.04
CA VAL A 51 7.20 -2.56 -8.20
C VAL A 51 7.67 -4.01 -8.40
N ALA A 52 8.97 -4.22 -8.32
CA ALA A 52 9.57 -5.54 -8.45
C ALA A 52 9.19 -6.44 -7.26
N PRO A 53 9.10 -7.77 -7.45
CA PRO A 53 8.83 -8.71 -6.38
C PRO A 53 10.07 -8.89 -5.47
N PRO A 54 9.90 -9.45 -4.26
CA PRO A 54 8.64 -9.92 -3.66
C PRO A 54 7.78 -8.80 -3.07
N VAL A 55 6.51 -9.08 -2.78
CA VAL A 55 5.69 -8.16 -1.97
C VAL A 55 6.27 -8.11 -0.56
N SER A 56 6.69 -6.93 -0.12
CA SER A 56 7.18 -6.68 1.24
C SER A 56 6.64 -5.36 1.79
N VAL A 57 6.68 -5.22 3.11
CA VAL A 57 6.47 -3.96 3.81
C VAL A 57 7.67 -3.73 4.73
N GLY A 58 8.45 -2.67 4.45
CA GLY A 58 9.81 -2.57 4.97
C GLY A 58 10.66 -3.77 4.53
N ASP A 59 11.40 -4.35 5.47
CA ASP A 59 12.24 -5.53 5.24
C ASP A 59 11.48 -6.86 5.45
N GLU A 60 10.15 -6.82 5.60
CA GLU A 60 9.32 -8.01 5.86
C GLU A 60 8.52 -8.47 4.63
N PRO A 61 8.80 -9.67 4.09
CA PRO A 61 7.97 -10.26 3.04
C PRO A 61 6.55 -10.56 3.52
N ILE A 62 5.56 -10.30 2.67
CA ILE A 62 4.15 -10.53 2.97
C ILE A 62 3.70 -11.90 2.44
N HIS A 63 3.03 -12.66 3.30
CA HIS A 63 2.52 -14.00 2.98
C HIS A 63 0.99 -14.12 3.07
N LYS A 64 0.33 -13.20 3.78
CA LYS A 64 -1.13 -13.15 3.90
C LYS A 64 -1.67 -11.97 3.10
N PHE A 65 -2.78 -12.20 2.40
CA PHE A 65 -3.42 -11.20 1.55
C PHE A 65 -4.92 -11.22 1.79
N GLU A 66 -5.56 -10.09 1.54
CA GLU A 66 -7.01 -9.97 1.42
C GLU A 66 -7.40 -9.90 -0.05
N TYR A 67 -8.64 -10.27 -0.34
CA TYR A 67 -9.20 -10.25 -1.69
C TYR A 67 -10.47 -9.42 -1.71
N HIS A 68 -10.54 -8.46 -2.63
CA HIS A 68 -11.73 -7.67 -2.86
C HIS A 68 -12.39 -8.10 -4.16
N GLU A 69 -13.57 -8.72 -4.04
CA GLU A 69 -14.33 -9.22 -5.17
C GLU A 69 -14.99 -8.07 -5.94
N THR A 70 -14.85 -8.09 -7.26
CA THR A 70 -15.52 -7.16 -8.17
C THR A 70 -16.21 -7.95 -9.29
N PRO A 71 -17.16 -7.37 -10.04
CA PRO A 71 -17.74 -8.01 -11.22
C PRO A 71 -16.70 -8.40 -12.30
N LEU A 72 -15.51 -7.78 -12.27
CA LEU A 72 -14.41 -8.03 -13.20
C LEU A 72 -13.38 -9.04 -12.67
N GLY A 73 -13.56 -9.51 -11.42
CA GLY A 73 -12.65 -10.42 -10.75
C GLY A 73 -12.17 -9.91 -9.39
N ALA A 74 -11.32 -10.70 -8.73
CA ALA A 74 -10.79 -10.40 -7.42
C ALA A 74 -9.52 -9.55 -7.47
N ILE A 75 -9.46 -8.50 -6.67
CA ILE A 75 -8.24 -7.71 -6.44
C ILE A 75 -7.53 -8.27 -5.22
N LYS A 76 -6.32 -8.81 -5.40
CA LYS A 76 -5.44 -9.27 -4.32
C LYS A 76 -4.70 -8.08 -3.71
N MET A 77 -4.87 -7.86 -2.41
CA MET A 77 -4.35 -6.67 -1.70
C MET A 77 -3.65 -7.05 -0.41
N LEU A 78 -2.86 -6.10 0.13
CA LEU A 78 -2.36 -6.17 1.50
C LEU A 78 -3.51 -6.28 2.50
N THR A 79 -3.25 -6.91 3.65
CA THR A 79 -4.20 -6.87 4.77
C THR A 79 -4.33 -5.44 5.31
N PRO A 80 -5.42 -5.09 6.03
CA PRO A 80 -5.52 -3.79 6.70
C PRO A 80 -4.33 -3.50 7.62
N THR A 81 -3.86 -4.51 8.35
CA THR A 81 -2.71 -4.39 9.25
C THR A 81 -1.42 -4.09 8.46
N ASP A 82 -1.17 -4.78 7.35
CA ASP A 82 0.02 -4.53 6.54
C ASP A 82 -0.07 -3.22 5.76
N SER A 83 -1.28 -2.77 5.40
CA SER A 83 -1.49 -1.43 4.86
C SER A 83 -1.18 -0.33 5.88
N VAL A 84 -1.46 -0.54 7.17
CA VAL A 84 -1.01 0.38 8.23
C VAL A 84 0.52 0.37 8.37
N LYS A 85 1.16 -0.81 8.36
CA LYS A 85 2.63 -0.90 8.37
C LYS A 85 3.26 -0.13 7.21
N ASP A 86 2.71 -0.26 6.00
CA ASP A 86 3.19 0.41 4.79
C ASP A 86 3.12 1.95 4.91
N ARG A 87 2.01 2.47 5.42
CA ARG A 87 1.89 3.92 5.69
C ARG A 87 2.79 4.38 6.82
N LEU A 88 2.97 3.56 7.86
CA LEU A 88 3.93 3.87 8.93
C LEU A 88 5.38 3.85 8.44
N ALA A 89 5.75 3.00 7.47
CA ALA A 89 7.10 3.00 6.90
C ALA A 89 7.44 4.37 6.30
N SER A 90 6.49 5.01 5.60
CA SER A 90 6.66 6.37 5.08
C SER A 90 6.98 7.38 6.20
N PHE A 91 6.22 7.35 7.29
CA PHE A 91 6.51 8.17 8.48
C PHE A 91 7.87 7.82 9.12
N TYR A 92 8.20 6.53 9.19
CA TYR A 92 9.43 6.05 9.82
C TYR A 92 10.68 6.48 9.07
N HIS A 93 10.64 6.56 7.74
CA HIS A 93 11.80 6.95 6.94
C HIS A 93 11.91 8.46 6.69
N TRP A 94 10.79 9.20 6.71
CA TRP A 94 10.78 10.61 6.31
C TRP A 94 10.38 11.59 7.42
N ASP A 95 10.04 11.10 8.63
CA ASP A 95 9.60 11.91 9.76
C ASP A 95 8.40 12.82 9.43
N ASP A 96 7.61 12.44 8.43
CA ASP A 96 6.44 13.19 8.00
C ASP A 96 5.23 12.86 8.88
N ASN A 97 4.94 13.76 9.82
CA ASN A 97 3.79 13.61 10.71
C ASN A 97 2.44 13.56 9.97
N GLN A 98 2.32 14.13 8.76
CA GLN A 98 1.08 14.07 7.97
C GLN A 98 0.80 12.64 7.49
N ALA A 99 1.86 11.83 7.31
CA ALA A 99 1.73 10.43 6.94
C ALA A 99 1.05 9.56 8.02
N LEU A 100 0.84 10.10 9.24
CA LEU A 100 0.12 9.40 10.31
C LEU A 100 -1.40 9.44 10.16
N ASP A 101 -1.96 10.36 9.38
CA ASP A 101 -3.42 10.50 9.33
C ASP A 101 -4.08 9.29 8.64
N GLN A 102 -3.47 8.77 7.58
CA GLN A 102 -3.97 7.61 6.86
C GLN A 102 -3.96 6.31 7.69
N PRO A 103 -2.87 5.92 8.40
CA PRO A 103 -2.89 4.74 9.26
C PRO A 103 -3.88 4.89 10.42
N LEU A 104 -4.07 6.09 10.98
CA LEU A 104 -5.11 6.35 11.98
C LEU A 104 -6.52 6.22 11.39
N ALA A 105 -6.74 6.67 10.16
CA ALA A 105 -8.03 6.54 9.48
C ALA A 105 -8.36 5.09 9.12
N ILE A 106 -7.36 4.27 8.77
CA ILE A 106 -7.53 2.83 8.57
C ILE A 106 -7.83 2.15 9.91
N TYR A 107 -7.09 2.49 10.96
CA TYR A 107 -7.30 1.95 12.31
C TYR A 107 -8.74 2.13 12.81
N LYS A 108 -9.35 3.29 12.53
CA LYS A 108 -10.73 3.57 12.95
C LYS A 108 -11.79 2.74 12.23
N GLU A 109 -11.50 2.22 11.03
CA GLU A 109 -12.49 1.52 10.19
C GLU A 109 -12.27 0.00 10.13
N GLN A 110 -11.08 -0.47 10.51
CA GLN A 110 -10.66 -1.86 10.31
C GLN A 110 -10.21 -2.47 11.63
N ASP A 111 -10.30 -3.79 11.74
CA ASP A 111 -9.69 -4.52 12.84
C ASP A 111 -8.16 -4.62 12.62
N ILE A 112 -7.40 -3.87 13.42
CA ILE A 112 -5.95 -3.73 13.28
C ILE A 112 -5.22 -4.44 14.42
N ASN A 113 -4.32 -5.34 14.05
CA ASN A 113 -3.47 -6.03 15.01
C ASN A 113 -2.27 -5.14 15.43
N LEU A 114 -2.48 -4.31 16.46
CA LEU A 114 -1.44 -3.44 17.00
C LEU A 114 -0.22 -4.20 17.56
N ARG A 115 -0.41 -5.43 18.07
CA ARG A 115 0.71 -6.25 18.56
C ARG A 115 1.66 -6.62 17.41
N GLU A 116 1.08 -6.92 16.27
CA GLU A 116 1.83 -7.24 15.06
C GLU A 116 2.55 -6.03 14.47
N ILE A 117 1.91 -4.85 14.46
CA ILE A 117 2.58 -3.59 14.05
C ILE A 117 3.72 -3.25 15.00
N LYS A 118 3.56 -3.47 16.31
CA LYS A 118 4.62 -3.27 17.30
C LYS A 118 5.82 -4.17 17.01
N ARG A 119 5.59 -5.48 16.87
CA ARG A 119 6.63 -6.47 16.54
C ARG A 119 7.39 -6.08 15.27
N TRP A 120 6.66 -5.72 14.21
CA TRP A 120 7.26 -5.28 12.96
C TRP A 120 8.08 -3.99 13.16
N SER A 121 7.55 -2.98 13.84
CA SER A 121 8.24 -1.71 14.09
C SER A 121 9.52 -1.88 14.92
N GLU A 122 9.52 -2.80 15.89
CA GLU A 122 10.72 -3.16 16.67
C GLU A 122 11.81 -3.79 15.78
N LYS A 123 11.41 -4.66 14.84
CA LYS A 123 12.32 -5.30 13.89
C LYS A 123 12.93 -4.29 12.90
N GLU A 124 12.14 -3.31 12.46
CA GLU A 124 12.61 -2.22 11.59
C GLU A 124 13.44 -1.15 12.33
N GLY A 125 13.55 -1.23 13.67
CA GLY A 125 14.32 -0.29 14.49
C GLY A 125 13.58 1.01 14.86
N TYR A 126 12.26 1.06 14.71
CA TYR A 126 11.42 2.25 14.88
C TYR A 126 10.45 2.18 16.07
N SER A 127 10.79 1.45 17.13
CA SER A 127 9.93 1.31 18.33
C SER A 127 9.44 2.65 18.90
N GLN A 128 10.29 3.68 18.93
CA GLN A 128 9.92 5.00 19.44
C GLN A 128 8.87 5.70 18.56
N LYS A 129 8.98 5.54 17.24
CA LYS A 129 8.00 6.10 16.29
C LYS A 129 6.68 5.33 16.35
N PHE A 130 6.72 4.03 16.62
CA PHE A 130 5.52 3.25 16.94
C PHE A 130 4.82 3.78 18.20
N ASP A 131 5.55 4.03 19.29
CA ASP A 131 4.95 4.57 20.52
C ASP A 131 4.29 5.94 20.29
N PHE A 132 4.86 6.75 19.38
CA PHE A 132 4.28 8.03 18.98
C PHE A 132 2.97 7.87 18.19
N PHE A 133 2.90 6.89 17.30
CA PHE A 133 1.66 6.50 16.63
C PHE A 133 0.63 5.98 17.65
N LEU A 134 1.03 5.09 18.56
CA LEU A 134 0.14 4.48 19.55
C LEU A 134 -0.55 5.50 20.46
N LYS A 135 0.14 6.59 20.83
CA LYS A 135 -0.43 7.69 21.62
C LYS A 135 -1.56 8.45 20.91
N ARG A 136 -1.72 8.29 19.59
CA ARG A 136 -2.76 8.93 18.76
C ARG A 136 -3.89 7.99 18.39
N VAL A 137 -3.72 6.70 18.66
CA VAL A 137 -4.76 5.70 18.51
C VAL A 137 -5.82 5.97 19.60
N PRO A 138 -7.09 6.21 19.23
CA PRO A 138 -8.16 6.51 20.17
C PRO A 138 -8.59 5.31 21.02
#